data_AF-A0A183H0C6-F1
#
_entry.id   AF-A0A183H0C6-F1
#
_cell.length_a   1.000
_cell.length_b   1.000
_cell.length_c   1.000
_cell.angle_alpha   90.00
_cell.angle_beta   90.00
_cell.angle_gamma   90.00
#
_symmetry.space_group_name_H-M   'P 1'
#
loop_
_entity.id
_entity.type
_entity.pdbx_description
1 polymer ?
#
loop_
_entity_poly.entity_id
_entity_poly.type
_entity_poly.pdbx_seq_one_letter_code
_entity_poly.pdbx_strand_id
1 'polypeptide(L)'
;MEFTNKEFKERINFAAYKTSLRGEHVLGDDYCRMYSDYGSKIHDALLDAGLKRKVRIRMIENYPPKDKGDNEDGINFAKTESLSTACKKIRSLNSSGRIWNLVAILDAVEKAKKFLFIEVMDYFLMFIYNISRNLEVKILTSTIHFPEYSLRFLSSLEVLNKINDSSIELEIFKVPADFDMQHIMKRERQMHTKFLVTDTVGIAGTSNWAGDYFDGGITGAAFILNQTEVPLERRHFVRDLRCTFLSHWLSFTCFDYIILIASLLFSKISSDYTHNILDYERECLRTKTGNYCETEKDSSLLAAQYFSVNIFPRNIQALIFISMLRLKSGYSNLIFGTLLQNSK
;
A
#
# COMPACT_ATOMS: atom_id res chain seq x y z
N MET A 1 12.80 28.76 -25.26
CA MET A 1 12.29 27.77 -26.22
C MET A 1 10.77 27.79 -26.15
N GLU A 2 10.14 28.29 -27.21
CA GLU A 2 8.68 28.26 -27.36
C GLU A 2 8.23 26.81 -27.52
N PHE A 3 7.31 26.37 -26.66
CA PHE A 3 6.66 25.07 -26.82
C PHE A 3 5.69 25.17 -27.99
N THR A 4 6.09 24.65 -29.15
CA THR A 4 5.16 24.41 -30.27
C THR A 4 4.03 23.52 -29.77
N ASN A 5 2.79 24.03 -29.82
CA ASN A 5 1.57 23.27 -29.55
C ASN A 5 1.42 22.15 -30.59
N LYS A 6 2.09 21.01 -30.38
CA LYS A 6 1.74 19.76 -31.06
C LYS A 6 0.29 19.42 -30.67
N GLU A 7 -0.58 19.27 -31.66
CA GLU A 7 -1.96 18.79 -31.46
C GLU A 7 -1.91 17.32 -31.02
N PHE A 8 -2.14 17.07 -29.73
CA PHE A 8 -2.35 15.72 -29.21
C PHE A 8 -3.85 15.44 -29.20
N LYS A 9 -4.29 14.36 -29.85
CA LYS A 9 -5.72 14.01 -29.94
C LYS A 9 -6.25 13.37 -28.66
N GLU A 10 -5.39 12.67 -27.92
CA GLU A 10 -5.75 11.87 -26.75
C GLU A 10 -4.69 12.04 -25.63
N ARG A 11 -5.06 11.71 -24.39
CA ARG A 11 -4.17 11.83 -23.22
C ARG A 11 -4.33 10.67 -22.25
N ILE A 12 -3.22 10.15 -21.74
CA ILE A 12 -3.15 9.20 -20.63
C ILE A 12 -2.41 9.88 -19.47
N ASN A 13 -2.96 9.78 -18.25
CA ASN A 13 -2.30 10.28 -17.03
C ASN A 13 -2.06 9.11 -16.08
N PHE A 14 -0.83 9.01 -15.58
CA PHE A 14 -0.41 8.07 -14.55
C PHE A 14 -0.11 8.82 -13.27
N ALA A 15 -0.50 8.22 -12.15
CA ALA A 15 -0.02 8.58 -10.83
C ALA A 15 0.46 7.28 -10.17
N ALA A 16 1.75 7.22 -9.86
CA ALA A 16 2.38 6.05 -9.27
C ALA A 16 3.28 6.48 -8.12
N TYR A 17 3.46 5.60 -7.12
CA TYR A 17 4.49 5.82 -6.10
C TYR A 17 5.88 5.85 -6.76
N LYS A 18 6.10 4.92 -7.71
CA LYS A 18 7.28 4.82 -8.59
C LYS A 18 6.92 4.02 -9.84
N THR A 19 7.70 4.16 -10.92
CA THR A 19 7.64 3.23 -12.07
C THR A 19 8.99 2.59 -12.37
N SER A 20 8.94 1.29 -12.68
CA SER A 20 10.07 0.49 -13.17
C SER A 20 9.54 -0.72 -13.95
N LEU A 21 8.94 -0.45 -15.09
CA LEU A 21 8.40 -1.42 -16.04
C LEU A 21 9.48 -2.29 -16.69
N ARG A 22 10.71 -1.76 -16.82
CA ARG A 22 11.82 -2.48 -17.45
C ARG A 22 12.80 -2.99 -16.41
N GLY A 23 13.14 -4.28 -16.49
CA GLY A 23 14.05 -4.93 -15.54
C GLY A 23 15.49 -4.41 -15.63
N GLU A 24 15.89 -3.87 -16.79
CA GLU A 24 17.25 -3.36 -17.03
C GLU A 24 17.67 -2.25 -16.04
N HIS A 25 16.73 -1.39 -15.65
CA HIS A 25 17.02 -0.26 -14.75
C HIS A 25 17.24 -0.68 -13.29
N VAL A 26 16.70 -1.84 -12.92
CA VAL A 26 16.67 -2.35 -11.55
C VAL A 26 17.68 -3.47 -11.35
N LEU A 27 17.91 -4.30 -12.37
CA LEU A 27 18.73 -5.52 -12.30
C LEU A 27 20.10 -5.37 -12.98
N GLY A 28 20.30 -4.38 -13.85
CA GLY A 28 21.60 -4.06 -14.43
C GLY A 28 22.18 -5.08 -15.43
N ASP A 29 21.40 -6.04 -15.93
CA ASP A 29 21.85 -7.04 -16.90
C ASP A 29 20.74 -7.42 -17.93
N ASP A 30 21.17 -7.71 -19.16
CA ASP A 30 20.37 -8.10 -20.33
C ASP A 30 19.81 -9.54 -20.24
N TYR A 31 20.37 -10.39 -19.36
CA TYR A 31 19.94 -11.80 -19.21
C TYR A 31 18.51 -11.94 -18.65
N CYS A 32 17.95 -10.88 -18.06
CA CYS A 32 16.71 -10.91 -17.28
C CYS A 32 15.44 -10.45 -18.04
N ARG A 33 15.48 -10.33 -19.38
CA ARG A 33 14.30 -9.97 -20.19
C ARG A 33 13.08 -10.84 -19.90
N MET A 34 13.27 -12.11 -19.51
CA MET A 34 12.17 -13.03 -19.22
C MET A 34 11.29 -12.58 -18.04
N TYR A 35 11.85 -11.96 -17.01
CA TYR A 35 11.10 -11.55 -15.80
C TYR A 35 10.39 -10.20 -15.95
N SER A 36 10.77 -9.40 -16.95
CA SER A 36 10.19 -8.07 -17.21
C SER A 36 9.55 -7.97 -18.59
N ASP A 37 9.29 -9.09 -19.27
CA ASP A 37 8.70 -9.11 -20.62
C ASP A 37 7.36 -8.38 -20.68
N TYR A 38 6.46 -8.64 -19.72
CA TYR A 38 5.17 -7.94 -19.64
C TYR A 38 5.33 -6.44 -19.36
N GLY A 39 6.24 -6.07 -18.46
CA GLY A 39 6.52 -4.66 -18.18
C GLY A 39 7.13 -3.95 -19.39
N SER A 40 8.03 -4.61 -20.11
CA SER A 40 8.64 -4.10 -21.36
C SER A 40 7.58 -3.91 -22.45
N LYS A 41 6.66 -4.87 -22.63
CA LYS A 41 5.51 -4.74 -23.54
C LYS A 41 4.62 -3.54 -23.21
N ILE A 42 4.37 -3.28 -21.92
CA ILE A 42 3.62 -2.10 -21.47
C ILE A 42 4.39 -0.82 -21.81
N HIS A 43 5.68 -0.78 -21.50
CA HIS A 43 6.56 0.35 -21.80
C HIS A 43 6.55 0.67 -23.30
N ASP A 44 6.75 -0.34 -24.16
CA ASP A 44 6.82 -0.17 -25.61
C ASP A 44 5.47 0.26 -26.19
N ALA A 45 4.36 -0.27 -25.67
CA ALA A 45 3.02 0.15 -26.07
C ALA A 45 2.74 1.62 -25.71
N LEU A 46 3.27 2.11 -24.59
CA LEU A 46 3.19 3.52 -24.19
C LEU A 46 4.08 4.38 -25.08
N LEU A 47 5.30 3.96 -25.37
CA LEU A 47 6.19 4.65 -26.28
C LEU A 47 5.57 4.79 -27.68
N ASP A 48 5.00 3.71 -28.21
CA ASP A 48 4.28 3.70 -29.48
C ASP A 48 3.02 4.58 -29.45
N ALA A 49 2.31 4.64 -28.31
CA ALA A 49 1.20 5.58 -28.14
C ALA A 49 1.66 7.04 -28.26
N GLY A 50 2.77 7.39 -27.60
CA GLY A 50 3.34 8.73 -27.62
C GLY A 50 3.84 9.13 -29.01
N LEU A 51 4.71 8.30 -29.59
CA LEU A 51 5.44 8.61 -30.81
C LEU A 51 4.60 8.45 -32.08
N LYS A 52 3.84 7.34 -32.20
CA LYS A 52 3.11 7.01 -33.44
C LYS A 52 1.68 7.54 -33.41
N ARG A 53 0.99 7.38 -32.28
CA ARG A 53 -0.43 7.74 -32.15
C ARG A 53 -0.65 9.17 -31.63
N LYS A 54 0.41 9.90 -31.29
CA LYS A 54 0.35 11.27 -30.75
C LYS A 54 -0.56 11.36 -29.51
N VAL A 55 -0.47 10.36 -28.64
CA VAL A 55 -1.14 10.36 -27.33
C VAL A 55 -0.23 11.09 -26.34
N ARG A 56 -0.77 12.09 -25.64
CA ARG A 56 -0.02 12.79 -24.60
C ARG A 56 0.05 11.91 -23.35
N ILE A 57 1.24 11.48 -22.96
CA ILE A 57 1.43 10.74 -21.71
C ILE A 57 1.86 11.75 -20.63
N ARG A 58 1.31 11.61 -19.42
CA ARG A 58 1.72 12.38 -18.24
C ARG A 58 1.90 11.43 -17.08
N MET A 59 2.99 11.57 -16.35
CA MET A 59 3.28 10.74 -15.19
C MET A 59 3.56 11.64 -13.99
N ILE A 60 3.00 11.27 -12.84
CA ILE A 60 3.27 11.88 -11.54
C ILE A 60 3.82 10.77 -10.66
N GLU A 61 5.02 10.98 -10.15
CA GLU A 61 5.79 10.00 -9.38
C GLU A 61 6.42 10.68 -8.16
N ASN A 62 6.76 9.90 -7.13
CA ASN A 62 7.43 10.47 -5.97
C ASN A 62 8.86 10.88 -6.31
N TYR A 63 9.27 12.03 -5.75
CA TYR A 63 10.62 12.54 -5.84
C TYR A 63 11.09 13.00 -4.44
N PRO A 64 12.32 12.67 -4.03
CA PRO A 64 13.31 11.87 -4.75
C PRO A 64 12.91 10.37 -4.88
N PRO A 65 13.46 9.64 -5.87
CA PRO A 65 13.30 8.19 -5.97
C PRO A 65 13.82 7.49 -4.70
N LYS A 66 13.22 6.34 -4.36
CA LYS A 66 13.57 5.59 -3.15
C LYS A 66 14.67 4.57 -3.42
N ASP A 67 14.49 3.78 -4.47
CA ASP A 67 15.42 2.74 -4.91
C ASP A 67 16.11 3.14 -6.23
N LYS A 68 17.25 2.53 -6.52
CA LYS A 68 17.94 2.71 -7.80
C LYS A 68 17.04 2.22 -8.94
N GLY A 69 16.90 3.02 -9.99
CA GLY A 69 16.05 2.72 -11.15
C GLY A 69 14.59 3.17 -11.02
N ASP A 70 14.17 3.61 -9.83
CA ASP A 70 12.83 4.21 -9.66
C ASP A 70 12.68 5.44 -10.57
N ASN A 71 11.53 5.53 -11.25
CA ASN A 71 11.13 6.61 -12.15
C ASN A 71 11.94 6.72 -13.45
N GLU A 72 12.83 5.76 -13.74
CA GLU A 72 13.65 5.80 -14.96
C GLU A 72 12.77 5.73 -16.22
N ASP A 73 11.63 5.04 -16.20
CA ASP A 73 10.68 5.05 -17.33
C ASP A 73 10.08 6.43 -17.56
N GLY A 74 9.64 7.12 -16.50
CA GLY A 74 9.14 8.49 -16.58
C GLY A 74 10.19 9.45 -17.16
N ILE A 75 11.46 9.27 -16.77
CA ILE A 75 12.60 10.01 -17.32
C ILE A 75 12.81 9.68 -18.81
N ASN A 76 12.74 8.40 -19.20
CA ASN A 76 12.93 7.96 -20.58
C ASN A 76 11.82 8.46 -21.52
N PHE A 77 10.57 8.45 -21.06
CA PHE A 77 9.47 9.04 -21.82
C PHE A 77 9.60 10.57 -21.95
N ALA A 78 10.14 11.25 -20.94
CA ALA A 78 10.39 12.70 -21.02
C ALA A 78 11.50 13.04 -22.01
N LYS A 79 12.58 12.24 -22.09
CA LYS A 79 13.68 12.41 -23.04
C LYS A 79 13.24 12.26 -24.51
N THR A 80 12.20 11.48 -24.78
CA THR A 80 11.70 11.19 -26.15
C THR A 80 10.66 12.20 -26.66
N GLU A 81 10.57 13.40 -26.06
CA GLU A 81 9.56 14.45 -26.32
C GLU A 81 8.08 13.99 -26.18
N SER A 82 7.84 12.79 -25.65
CA SER A 82 6.50 12.22 -25.49
C SER A 82 5.82 12.64 -24.18
N LEU A 83 6.58 13.25 -23.26
CA LEU A 83 6.12 13.61 -21.93
C LEU A 83 6.37 15.09 -21.60
N SER A 84 5.38 15.72 -20.97
CA SER A 84 5.56 17.00 -20.27
C SER A 84 5.69 16.72 -18.78
N THR A 85 6.90 16.80 -18.22
CA THR A 85 7.11 16.66 -16.77
C THR A 85 6.74 17.97 -16.08
N ALA A 86 5.77 17.94 -15.18
CA ALA A 86 5.38 19.11 -14.39
C ALA A 86 5.33 18.72 -12.92
N CYS A 87 6.34 19.15 -12.14
CA CYS A 87 6.31 19.03 -10.70
C CYS A 87 5.44 20.17 -10.15
N LYS A 88 4.16 19.88 -9.88
CA LYS A 88 3.22 20.89 -9.38
C LYS A 88 3.00 20.67 -7.89
N LYS A 89 3.30 21.68 -7.07
CA LYS A 89 2.91 21.71 -5.66
C LYS A 89 1.38 21.70 -5.59
N ILE A 90 0.80 20.55 -5.24
CA ILE A 90 -0.66 20.41 -5.19
C ILE A 90 -1.16 21.16 -3.95
N ARG A 91 -1.90 22.27 -4.17
CA ARG A 91 -2.64 22.95 -3.12
C ARG A 91 -3.99 22.24 -2.92
N SER A 92 -4.17 21.70 -1.72
CA SER A 92 -5.35 20.93 -1.24
C SER A 92 -5.76 19.76 -2.15
N LEU A 93 -5.43 18.53 -1.72
CA LEU A 93 -5.83 17.29 -2.41
C LEU A 93 -7.31 16.90 -2.17
N ASN A 94 -7.96 17.56 -1.22
CA ASN A 94 -9.37 17.34 -0.89
C ASN A 94 -10.22 18.51 -1.44
N SER A 95 -10.52 18.45 -2.74
CA SER A 95 -11.46 19.36 -3.40
C SER A 95 -12.91 19.02 -3.01
N SER A 96 -13.85 19.94 -3.27
CA SER A 96 -15.28 19.68 -3.10
C SER A 96 -15.72 18.36 -3.75
N GLY A 97 -16.53 17.57 -3.03
CA GLY A 97 -17.04 16.25 -3.46
C GLY A 97 -16.16 15.03 -3.14
N ARG A 98 -15.05 15.20 -2.42
CA ARG A 98 -14.19 14.09 -1.96
C ARG A 98 -14.38 13.82 -0.46
N ILE A 99 -14.19 12.57 -0.08
CA ILE A 99 -14.24 12.10 1.32
C ILE A 99 -12.83 11.70 1.78
N TRP A 100 -12.53 11.93 3.06
CA TRP A 100 -11.30 11.43 3.66
C TRP A 100 -11.31 9.91 3.71
N ASN A 101 -10.18 9.28 3.34
CA ASN A 101 -10.08 7.82 3.28
C ASN A 101 -10.43 7.17 4.63
N LEU A 102 -9.96 7.75 5.74
CA LEU A 102 -10.32 7.30 7.09
C LEU A 102 -11.84 7.29 7.30
N VAL A 103 -12.53 8.37 6.93
CA VAL A 103 -13.98 8.48 7.12
C VAL A 103 -14.72 7.42 6.30
N ALA A 104 -14.30 7.17 5.06
CA ALA A 104 -14.91 6.13 4.23
C ALA A 104 -14.69 4.72 4.79
N ILE A 105 -13.49 4.42 5.30
CA ILE A 105 -13.17 3.15 5.95
C ILE A 105 -14.05 2.96 7.19
N LEU A 106 -14.13 3.97 8.06
CA LEU A 106 -14.92 3.91 9.28
C LEU A 106 -16.42 3.73 8.98
N ASP A 107 -16.95 4.47 8.01
CA ASP A 107 -18.35 4.34 7.58
C ASP A 107 -18.67 2.94 7.07
N ALA A 108 -17.77 2.31 6.30
CA ALA A 108 -17.95 0.95 5.82
C ALA A 108 -17.89 -0.09 6.94
N VAL A 109 -16.96 0.07 7.90
CA VAL A 109 -16.84 -0.82 9.07
C VAL A 109 -18.09 -0.75 9.95
N GLU A 110 -18.59 0.46 10.24
CA GLU A 110 -19.78 0.67 11.06
C GLU A 110 -21.04 0.07 10.42
N LYS A 111 -21.16 0.18 9.09
CA LYS A 111 -22.31 -0.30 8.33
C LYS A 111 -22.27 -1.80 8.01
N ALA A 112 -21.14 -2.48 8.19
CA ALA A 112 -21.02 -3.92 7.94
C ALA A 112 -22.00 -4.72 8.82
N LYS A 113 -22.71 -5.68 8.23
CA LYS A 113 -23.73 -6.50 8.93
C LYS A 113 -23.49 -8.00 8.90
N LYS A 114 -22.76 -8.52 7.89
CA LYS A 114 -22.53 -9.96 7.75
C LYS A 114 -21.06 -10.32 7.85
N PHE A 115 -20.23 -9.62 7.08
CA PHE A 115 -18.79 -9.82 7.10
C PHE A 115 -18.05 -8.49 6.88
N LEU A 116 -16.82 -8.46 7.35
CA LEU A 116 -15.82 -7.41 7.13
C LEU A 116 -14.48 -8.09 6.84
N PHE A 117 -14.07 -8.06 5.58
CA PHE A 117 -12.78 -8.60 5.15
C PHE A 117 -11.84 -7.45 4.82
N ILE A 118 -10.64 -7.48 5.41
CA ILE A 118 -9.64 -6.43 5.29
C ILE A 118 -8.34 -7.07 4.78
N GLU A 119 -7.83 -6.58 3.67
CA GLU A 119 -6.53 -7.00 3.13
C GLU A 119 -5.63 -5.78 2.96
N VAL A 120 -4.63 -5.68 3.84
CA VAL A 120 -3.75 -4.50 3.89
C VAL A 120 -2.33 -4.91 4.18
N MET A 121 -1.37 -4.32 3.47
CA MET A 121 0.04 -4.61 3.69
C MET A 121 0.49 -4.36 5.14
N ASP A 122 0.11 -3.22 5.72
CA ASP A 122 0.36 -2.94 7.14
C ASP A 122 -0.92 -2.54 7.86
N TYR A 123 -1.09 -3.11 9.06
CA TYR A 123 -2.20 -2.84 9.95
C TYR A 123 -1.66 -2.39 11.32
N PHE A 124 -1.85 -1.12 11.65
CA PHE A 124 -1.52 -0.50 12.95
C PHE A 124 -2.65 0.46 13.36
N LEU A 125 -3.84 -0.10 13.59
CA LEU A 125 -4.95 0.69 14.11
C LEU A 125 -4.80 0.91 15.62
N MET A 126 -4.84 2.18 16.03
CA MET A 126 -4.78 2.61 17.43
C MET A 126 -6.17 2.68 18.10
N PHE A 127 -7.25 2.43 17.36
CA PHE A 127 -8.62 2.54 17.88
C PHE A 127 -9.44 1.31 17.53
N ILE A 128 -9.99 0.66 18.57
CA ILE A 128 -10.97 -0.43 18.44
C ILE A 128 -12.36 0.22 18.47
N TYR A 129 -13.15 -0.03 17.43
CA TYR A 129 -14.56 0.41 17.35
C TYR A 129 -15.50 -0.70 17.79
N ASN A 130 -16.74 -0.34 18.09
CA ASN A 130 -17.77 -1.29 18.52
C ASN A 130 -18.13 -2.22 17.35
N ILE A 131 -17.56 -3.42 17.35
CA ILE A 131 -17.84 -4.44 16.33
C ILE A 131 -19.31 -4.86 16.47
N SER A 132 -20.05 -4.76 15.36
CA SER A 132 -21.45 -5.19 15.29
C SER A 132 -21.58 -6.65 15.70
N ARG A 133 -22.63 -6.99 16.46
CA ARG A 133 -22.91 -8.39 16.85
C ARG A 133 -23.04 -9.29 15.61
N ASN A 134 -22.59 -10.53 15.74
CA ASN A 134 -22.63 -11.55 14.68
C ASN A 134 -21.88 -11.17 13.39
N LEU A 135 -20.83 -10.35 13.48
CA LEU A 135 -20.01 -9.98 12.31
C LEU A 135 -18.85 -10.98 12.12
N GLU A 136 -18.68 -11.49 10.91
CA GLU A 136 -17.49 -12.25 10.52
C GLU A 136 -16.37 -11.29 10.08
N VAL A 137 -15.31 -11.18 10.87
CA VAL A 137 -14.16 -10.32 10.58
C VAL A 137 -12.96 -11.18 10.20
N LYS A 138 -12.39 -10.93 9.02
CA LYS A 138 -11.12 -11.55 8.58
C LYS A 138 -10.14 -10.47 8.17
N ILE A 139 -8.94 -10.52 8.74
CA ILE A 139 -7.88 -9.55 8.48
C ILE A 139 -6.66 -10.29 7.93
N LEU A 140 -6.27 -9.94 6.72
CA LEU A 140 -5.10 -10.46 6.04
C LEU A 140 -4.05 -9.35 5.89
N THR A 141 -2.85 -9.56 6.42
CA THR A 141 -1.80 -8.52 6.48
C THR A 141 -0.40 -9.06 6.24
N SER A 142 0.52 -8.27 5.69
CA SER A 142 1.91 -8.73 5.46
C SER A 142 2.90 -8.26 6.51
N THR A 143 2.60 -7.22 7.31
CA THR A 143 3.45 -6.77 8.45
C THR A 143 4.90 -6.46 8.07
N ILE A 144 5.12 -5.78 6.95
CA ILE A 144 6.47 -5.66 6.35
C ILE A 144 7.34 -4.59 7.01
N HIS A 145 6.76 -3.49 7.51
CA HIS A 145 7.56 -2.34 7.94
C HIS A 145 8.06 -2.47 9.38
N PHE A 146 7.20 -2.94 10.28
CA PHE A 146 7.51 -3.08 11.70
C PHE A 146 6.87 -4.36 12.27
N PRO A 147 7.32 -5.55 11.85
CA PRO A 147 6.65 -6.81 12.15
C PRO A 147 6.48 -7.05 13.66
N GLU A 148 7.51 -6.79 14.47
CA GLU A 148 7.43 -6.96 15.93
C GLU A 148 6.28 -6.15 16.54
N TYR A 149 6.14 -4.88 16.15
CA TYR A 149 5.05 -4.02 16.64
C TYR A 149 3.71 -4.46 16.06
N SER A 150 3.64 -4.76 14.76
CA SER A 150 2.41 -5.21 14.09
C SER A 150 1.83 -6.43 14.78
N LEU A 151 2.65 -7.46 15.05
CA LEU A 151 2.16 -8.69 15.66
C LEU A 151 1.57 -8.44 17.05
N ARG A 152 2.12 -7.51 17.84
CA ARG A 152 1.52 -7.15 19.15
C ARG A 152 0.12 -6.54 19.00
N PHE A 153 -0.06 -5.64 18.04
CA PHE A 153 -1.39 -5.07 17.75
C PHE A 153 -2.35 -6.14 17.24
N LEU A 154 -1.92 -7.00 16.32
CA LEU A 154 -2.75 -8.06 15.77
C LEU A 154 -3.15 -9.08 16.83
N SER A 155 -2.22 -9.51 17.69
CA SER A 155 -2.54 -10.37 18.85
C SER A 155 -3.55 -9.71 19.81
N SER A 156 -3.49 -8.39 19.98
CA SER A 156 -4.49 -7.69 20.81
C SER A 156 -5.91 -7.74 20.21
N LEU A 157 -6.02 -7.83 18.88
CA LEU A 157 -7.30 -8.00 18.19
C LEU A 157 -7.81 -9.44 18.26
N GLU A 158 -6.92 -10.45 18.22
CA GLU A 158 -7.33 -11.86 18.39
C GLU A 158 -8.05 -12.09 19.73
N VAL A 159 -7.68 -11.35 20.78
CA VAL A 159 -8.34 -11.40 22.10
C VAL A 159 -9.81 -10.96 22.02
N LEU A 160 -10.19 -10.16 21.03
CA LEU A 160 -11.57 -9.71 20.83
C LEU A 160 -12.45 -10.76 20.13
N ASN A 161 -11.86 -11.87 19.65
CA ASN A 161 -12.62 -12.93 19.01
C ASN A 161 -13.70 -13.50 19.95
N LYS A 162 -14.90 -13.74 19.42
CA LYS A 162 -16.09 -14.19 20.15
C LYS A 162 -16.69 -13.18 21.13
N ILE A 163 -16.16 -11.95 21.21
CA ILE A 163 -16.88 -10.86 21.85
C ILE A 163 -18.10 -10.54 20.98
N ASN A 164 -19.27 -10.34 21.61
CA ASN A 164 -20.51 -9.99 20.91
C ASN A 164 -20.92 -10.99 19.82
N ASP A 165 -20.65 -12.29 20.01
CA ASP A 165 -20.93 -13.36 19.03
C ASP A 165 -20.27 -13.14 17.65
N SER A 166 -19.26 -12.28 17.58
CA SER A 166 -18.53 -11.97 16.34
C SER A 166 -17.30 -12.86 16.21
N SER A 167 -16.97 -13.32 15.00
CA SER A 167 -15.72 -14.03 14.75
C SER A 167 -14.67 -13.05 14.26
N ILE A 168 -13.48 -13.10 14.84
CA ILE A 168 -12.33 -12.31 14.38
C ILE A 168 -11.20 -13.29 14.14
N GLU A 169 -10.76 -13.36 12.88
CA GLU A 169 -9.64 -14.17 12.44
C GLU A 169 -8.60 -13.27 11.77
N LEU A 170 -7.32 -13.52 12.07
CA LEU A 170 -6.20 -12.76 11.52
C LEU A 170 -5.16 -13.72 10.96
N GLU A 171 -4.65 -13.41 9.77
CA GLU A 171 -3.62 -14.18 9.10
C GLU A 171 -2.55 -13.27 8.52
N ILE A 172 -1.31 -13.76 8.51
CA ILE A 172 -0.17 -13.09 7.89
C ILE A 172 -0.01 -13.63 6.47
N PHE A 173 -0.15 -12.76 5.47
CA PHE A 173 0.11 -13.12 4.08
C PHE A 173 1.59 -12.96 3.74
N LYS A 174 2.22 -14.06 3.31
CA LYS A 174 3.56 -14.07 2.77
C LYS A 174 3.63 -14.99 1.57
N VAL A 175 4.26 -14.52 0.50
CA VAL A 175 4.64 -15.41 -0.60
C VAL A 175 5.82 -16.25 -0.10
N PRO A 176 5.91 -17.55 -0.39
CA PRO A 176 7.11 -18.34 -0.18
C PRO A 176 8.24 -17.96 -1.16
N ALA A 177 9.49 -18.12 -0.77
CA ALA A 177 10.65 -17.89 -1.62
C ALA A 177 11.19 -19.23 -2.12
N ASP A 178 11.52 -19.31 -3.41
CA ASP A 178 12.34 -20.40 -3.92
C ASP A 178 13.83 -20.12 -3.64
N PHE A 179 14.62 -21.19 -3.50
CA PHE A 179 16.05 -21.11 -3.18
C PHE A 179 16.81 -20.33 -4.27
N ASP A 180 16.51 -20.61 -5.53
CA ASP A 180 17.18 -20.04 -6.71
C ASP A 180 16.72 -18.63 -7.07
N MET A 181 15.77 -18.07 -6.31
CA MET A 181 15.26 -16.72 -6.57
C MET A 181 16.30 -15.64 -6.24
N GLN A 182 16.45 -14.66 -7.13
CA GLN A 182 17.36 -13.52 -6.93
C GLN A 182 16.98 -12.70 -5.68
N HIS A 183 17.96 -12.08 -5.02
CA HIS A 183 17.75 -11.31 -3.79
C HIS A 183 16.66 -10.22 -3.91
N ILE A 184 16.64 -9.49 -5.02
CA ILE A 184 15.64 -8.47 -5.25
C ILE A 184 14.24 -9.04 -5.45
N MET A 185 14.10 -10.19 -6.13
CA MET A 185 12.82 -10.88 -6.23
C MET A 185 12.38 -11.40 -4.86
N LYS A 186 13.32 -11.92 -4.05
CA LYS A 186 13.06 -12.31 -2.66
C LYS A 186 12.53 -11.15 -1.83
N ARG A 187 13.09 -9.94 -2.03
CA ARG A 187 12.63 -8.69 -1.41
C ARG A 187 11.25 -8.26 -1.91
N GLU A 188 10.98 -8.28 -3.21
CA GLU A 188 9.75 -7.68 -3.78
C GLU A 188 8.51 -8.60 -3.71
N ARG A 189 8.64 -9.83 -3.16
CA ARG A 189 7.55 -10.77 -2.86
C ARG A 189 6.68 -10.32 -1.68
N GLN A 190 6.01 -9.20 -1.84
CA GLN A 190 5.22 -8.58 -0.79
C GLN A 190 3.77 -8.43 -1.25
N MET A 191 2.84 -8.77 -0.36
CA MET A 191 1.45 -8.34 -0.54
C MET A 191 1.38 -6.83 -0.36
N HIS A 192 1.07 -6.12 -1.45
CA HIS A 192 0.93 -4.67 -1.49
C HIS A 192 -0.52 -4.24 -1.71
N THR A 193 -1.50 -5.10 -1.42
CA THR A 193 -2.92 -4.78 -1.48
C THR A 193 -3.32 -3.86 -0.31
N LYS A 194 -4.33 -3.01 -0.54
CA LYS A 194 -5.03 -2.22 0.48
C LYS A 194 -6.49 -2.11 0.07
N PHE A 195 -7.30 -3.06 0.51
CA PHE A 195 -8.74 -3.01 0.29
C PHE A 195 -9.51 -3.54 1.49
N LEU A 196 -10.78 -3.18 1.56
CA LEU A 196 -11.75 -3.78 2.45
C LEU A 196 -13.02 -4.12 1.67
N VAL A 197 -13.73 -5.13 2.11
CA VAL A 197 -15.02 -5.51 1.55
C VAL A 197 -15.96 -5.95 2.65
N THR A 198 -17.18 -5.43 2.60
CA THR A 198 -18.30 -5.79 3.47
C THR A 198 -19.43 -6.39 2.64
N ASP A 199 -20.55 -6.70 3.27
CA ASP A 199 -21.73 -7.22 2.57
C ASP A 199 -22.37 -6.22 1.57
N THR A 200 -22.01 -4.94 1.66
CA THR A 200 -22.57 -3.87 0.81
C THR A 200 -21.55 -2.90 0.23
N VAL A 201 -20.33 -2.81 0.76
CA VAL A 201 -19.34 -1.81 0.34
C VAL A 201 -18.01 -2.47 0.03
N GLY A 202 -17.36 -2.06 -1.06
CA GLY A 202 -15.96 -2.36 -1.32
C GLY A 202 -15.13 -1.08 -1.43
N ILE A 203 -13.95 -1.07 -0.84
CA ILE A 203 -13.00 0.04 -0.91
C ILE A 203 -11.64 -0.52 -1.32
N ALA A 204 -11.04 0.01 -2.38
CA ALA A 204 -9.69 -0.32 -2.80
C ALA A 204 -8.88 0.97 -2.93
N GLY A 205 -7.70 1.05 -2.31
CA GLY A 205 -6.93 2.27 -2.30
C GLY A 205 -5.42 2.08 -2.18
N THR A 206 -4.73 3.19 -1.95
CA THR A 206 -3.26 3.23 -1.90
C THR A 206 -2.70 3.38 -0.47
N SER A 207 -3.54 3.75 0.50
CA SER A 207 -3.12 3.99 1.89
C SER A 207 -3.05 2.69 2.68
N ASN A 208 -1.94 2.45 3.37
CA ASN A 208 -1.88 1.44 4.42
C ASN A 208 -2.74 1.86 5.62
N TRP A 209 -3.06 0.89 6.48
CA TRP A 209 -3.93 1.13 7.63
C TRP A 209 -3.10 1.26 8.90
N ALA A 210 -2.14 2.17 8.82
CA ALA A 210 -1.27 2.57 9.90
C ALA A 210 -1.60 4.02 10.29
N GLY A 211 -1.49 4.36 11.58
CA GLY A 211 -1.90 5.67 12.10
C GLY A 211 -1.27 6.86 11.37
N ASP A 212 -0.01 6.74 10.94
CA ASP A 212 0.74 7.75 10.21
C ASP A 212 0.15 8.06 8.81
N TYR A 213 -0.55 7.12 8.18
CA TYR A 213 -1.28 7.37 6.93
C TYR A 213 -2.49 8.28 7.11
N PHE A 214 -2.93 8.49 8.35
CA PHE A 214 -4.10 9.30 8.69
C PHE A 214 -3.76 10.55 9.52
N ASP A 215 -2.51 10.72 9.96
CA ASP A 215 -2.05 11.85 10.81
C ASP A 215 -1.54 13.08 10.00
N GLY A 216 -1.93 13.16 8.72
CA GLY A 216 -1.53 14.25 7.82
C GLY A 216 -0.14 14.05 7.20
N GLY A 217 0.12 14.74 6.08
CA GLY A 217 1.42 14.70 5.39
C GLY A 217 1.61 13.58 4.35
N ILE A 218 0.67 12.62 4.25
CA ILE A 218 0.68 11.56 3.22
C ILE A 218 -0.44 11.79 2.20
N THR A 219 -0.17 11.49 0.93
CA THR A 219 -1.15 11.59 -0.17
C THR A 219 -1.57 10.20 -0.63
N GLY A 220 -2.85 9.99 -0.89
CA GLY A 220 -3.36 8.72 -1.41
C GLY A 220 -4.68 8.87 -2.17
N ALA A 221 -5.11 7.79 -2.81
CA ALA A 221 -6.40 7.69 -3.49
C ALA A 221 -7.07 6.37 -3.14
N ALA A 222 -8.39 6.37 -3.11
CA ALA A 222 -9.20 5.17 -2.96
C ALA A 222 -10.42 5.25 -3.86
N PHE A 223 -10.79 4.11 -4.43
CA PHE A 223 -12.06 3.87 -5.07
C PHE A 223 -13.01 3.21 -4.07
N ILE A 224 -14.21 3.78 -3.94
CA ILE A 224 -15.24 3.30 -3.02
C ILE A 224 -16.48 3.02 -3.86
N LEU A 225 -17.01 1.80 -3.78
CA LEU A 225 -18.29 1.48 -4.38
C LEU A 225 -19.24 0.96 -3.31
N ASN A 226 -20.26 1.77 -3.05
CA ASN A 226 -21.36 1.42 -2.16
C ASN A 226 -22.49 0.77 -2.96
N GLN A 227 -22.82 -0.46 -2.60
CA GLN A 227 -23.87 -1.28 -3.20
C GLN A 227 -24.99 -1.64 -2.20
N THR A 228 -25.19 -0.81 -1.16
CA THR A 228 -26.24 -1.01 -0.14
C THR A 228 -27.64 -1.13 -0.74
N GLU A 229 -27.99 -0.24 -1.68
CA GLU A 229 -29.29 -0.21 -2.37
C GLU A 229 -29.35 -1.12 -3.61
N VAL A 230 -28.29 -1.90 -3.86
CA VAL A 230 -28.22 -2.81 -5.00
C VAL A 230 -28.65 -4.21 -4.57
N PRO A 231 -29.53 -4.91 -5.33
CA PRO A 231 -29.87 -6.30 -5.07
C PRO A 231 -28.64 -7.20 -5.05
N LEU A 232 -28.63 -8.24 -4.20
CA LEU A 232 -27.46 -9.08 -3.95
C LEU A 232 -26.86 -9.66 -5.23
N GLU A 233 -27.70 -10.04 -6.20
CA GLU A 233 -27.33 -10.67 -7.47
C GLU A 233 -26.55 -9.72 -8.39
N ARG A 234 -26.69 -8.41 -8.18
CA ARG A 234 -26.05 -7.35 -8.96
C ARG A 234 -24.87 -6.71 -8.23
N ARG A 235 -24.50 -7.22 -7.04
CA ARG A 235 -23.33 -6.75 -6.28
C ARG A 235 -22.02 -7.34 -6.82
N HIS A 236 -21.78 -7.19 -8.13
CA HIS A 236 -20.63 -7.81 -8.79
C HIS A 236 -19.29 -7.36 -8.20
N PHE A 237 -19.13 -6.07 -7.91
CA PHE A 237 -17.88 -5.57 -7.33
C PHE A 237 -17.61 -6.11 -5.92
N VAL A 238 -18.60 -6.07 -5.02
CA VAL A 238 -18.48 -6.67 -3.68
C VAL A 238 -18.21 -8.17 -3.77
N ARG A 239 -18.91 -8.88 -4.67
CA ARG A 239 -18.71 -10.32 -4.90
C ARG A 239 -17.28 -10.60 -5.36
N ASP A 240 -16.80 -9.88 -6.38
CA ASP A 240 -15.51 -10.12 -7.01
C ASP A 240 -14.37 -9.74 -6.03
N LEU A 241 -14.51 -8.64 -5.27
CA LEU A 241 -13.53 -8.24 -4.25
C LEU A 241 -13.50 -9.22 -3.06
N ARG A 242 -14.67 -9.72 -2.63
CA ARG A 242 -14.75 -10.81 -1.64
C ARG A 242 -14.10 -12.08 -2.16
N CYS A 243 -14.28 -12.40 -3.44
CA CYS A 243 -13.67 -13.54 -4.08
C CYS A 243 -12.14 -13.43 -4.14
N THR A 244 -11.61 -12.26 -4.46
CA THR A 244 -10.17 -11.99 -4.37
C THR A 244 -9.65 -12.25 -2.96
N PHE A 245 -10.29 -11.67 -1.94
CA PHE A 245 -9.90 -11.90 -0.54
C PHE A 245 -9.89 -13.40 -0.17
N LEU A 246 -10.99 -14.10 -0.45
CA LEU A 246 -11.12 -15.51 -0.11
C LEU A 246 -10.12 -16.37 -0.87
N SER A 247 -9.74 -15.99 -2.09
CA SER A 247 -8.71 -16.69 -2.84
C SER A 247 -7.33 -16.57 -2.23
N HIS A 248 -7.00 -15.40 -1.67
CA HIS A 248 -5.76 -15.24 -0.91
C HIS A 248 -5.83 -15.94 0.45
N TRP A 249 -6.98 -15.90 1.11
CA TRP A 249 -7.19 -16.49 2.44
C TRP A 249 -7.14 -18.02 2.43
N LEU A 250 -7.77 -18.65 1.43
CA LEU A 250 -7.90 -20.11 1.34
C LEU A 250 -6.97 -20.74 0.30
N SER A 251 -6.29 -19.96 -0.54
CA SER A 251 -5.55 -20.44 -1.71
C SER A 251 -6.41 -21.17 -2.76
N PHE A 252 -7.67 -20.76 -2.97
CA PHE A 252 -8.57 -21.34 -3.99
C PHE A 252 -9.30 -20.31 -4.84
N THR A 253 -9.63 -20.66 -6.08
CA THR A 253 -10.36 -19.79 -7.00
C THR A 253 -11.86 -19.79 -6.73
N CYS A 254 -12.45 -18.61 -6.66
CA CYS A 254 -13.89 -18.41 -6.42
C CYS A 254 -14.82 -18.97 -7.54
N PHE A 255 -14.26 -19.43 -8.66
CA PHE A 255 -15.00 -20.05 -9.76
C PHE A 255 -15.54 -21.45 -9.42
N ASP A 256 -15.03 -22.06 -8.36
CA ASP A 256 -15.47 -23.37 -7.94
C ASP A 256 -16.72 -23.25 -7.07
N TYR A 257 -17.90 -23.53 -7.64
CA TYR A 257 -19.13 -23.83 -6.90
C TYR A 257 -18.93 -24.91 -5.81
N ILE A 258 -17.80 -25.63 -5.89
CA ILE A 258 -17.29 -26.63 -4.93
C ILE A 258 -16.79 -25.98 -3.63
N ILE A 259 -16.46 -24.68 -3.57
CA ILE A 259 -15.93 -24.03 -2.36
C ILE A 259 -16.93 -24.08 -1.18
N LEU A 260 -18.24 -23.96 -1.44
CA LEU A 260 -19.22 -24.05 -0.37
C LEU A 260 -19.22 -25.46 0.26
N ILE A 261 -19.06 -26.50 -0.56
CA ILE A 261 -19.03 -27.90 -0.11
C ILE A 261 -17.67 -28.27 0.50
N ALA A 262 -16.55 -27.81 -0.08
CA ALA A 262 -15.21 -28.06 0.43
C ALA A 262 -14.95 -27.36 1.77
N SER A 263 -15.45 -26.13 1.95
CA SER A 263 -15.35 -25.38 3.21
C SER A 263 -16.14 -26.02 4.37
N LEU A 264 -17.19 -26.78 4.06
CA LEU A 264 -17.99 -27.56 5.02
C LEU A 264 -17.43 -28.96 5.30
N LEU A 265 -16.61 -29.51 4.40
CA LEU A 265 -16.11 -30.90 4.48
C LEU A 265 -14.63 -31.03 4.89
N PHE A 266 -13.82 -29.98 4.71
CA PHE A 266 -12.39 -30.03 5.03
C PHE A 266 -12.05 -29.01 6.12
N SER A 267 -11.44 -29.51 7.20
CA SER A 267 -10.66 -28.68 8.13
C SER A 267 -9.73 -27.80 7.31
N LYS A 268 -9.79 -26.47 7.52
CA LYS A 268 -8.95 -25.42 6.92
C LYS A 268 -7.71 -26.00 6.21
N ILE A 269 -7.78 -26.13 4.89
CA ILE A 269 -6.60 -26.47 4.09
C ILE A 269 -5.64 -25.29 4.30
N SER A 270 -4.48 -25.55 4.88
CA SER A 270 -3.46 -24.54 5.10
C SER A 270 -3.06 -23.98 3.74
N SER A 271 -3.23 -22.68 3.55
CA SER A 271 -2.72 -21.98 2.37
C SER A 271 -1.21 -21.79 2.56
N ASP A 272 -0.42 -22.06 1.52
CA ASP A 272 1.03 -21.81 1.53
C ASP A 272 1.38 -20.32 1.65
N TYR A 273 0.39 -19.44 1.47
CA TYR A 273 0.56 -18.00 1.51
C TYR A 273 0.09 -17.36 2.83
N THR A 274 -0.66 -18.07 3.67
CA THR A 274 -1.23 -17.51 4.90
C THR A 274 -0.74 -18.25 6.12
N HIS A 275 -0.20 -17.51 7.08
CA HIS A 275 0.38 -18.05 8.29
C HIS A 275 -0.24 -17.37 9.50
N ASN A 276 -0.60 -18.16 10.52
CA ASN A 276 -1.10 -17.56 11.75
C ASN A 276 0.02 -16.76 12.45
N ILE A 277 -0.38 -15.85 13.35
CA ILE A 277 0.52 -14.92 14.02
C ILE A 277 1.63 -15.65 14.80
N LEU A 278 1.30 -16.76 15.45
CA LEU A 278 2.25 -17.52 16.28
C LEU A 278 3.31 -18.23 15.43
N ASP A 279 2.92 -18.80 14.30
CA ASP A 279 3.83 -19.46 13.35
C ASP A 279 4.76 -18.43 12.71
N TYR A 280 4.22 -17.29 12.28
CA TYR A 280 5.04 -16.20 11.74
C TYR A 280 6.02 -15.64 12.78
N GLU A 281 5.58 -15.41 14.03
CA GLU A 281 6.48 -14.97 15.11
C GLU A 281 7.60 -15.98 15.34
N ARG A 282 7.27 -17.27 15.41
CA ARG A 282 8.24 -18.34 15.64
C ARG A 282 9.23 -18.45 14.49
N GLU A 283 8.74 -18.61 13.28
CA GLU A 283 9.55 -18.98 12.12
C GLU A 283 10.31 -17.79 11.52
N CYS A 284 9.76 -16.58 11.57
CA CYS A 284 10.36 -15.42 10.92
C CYS A 284 10.99 -14.40 11.85
N LEU A 285 10.49 -14.26 13.09
CA LEU A 285 11.11 -13.33 14.04
C LEU A 285 12.09 -14.01 14.99
N ARG A 286 11.79 -15.23 15.44
CA ARG A 286 12.62 -15.94 16.43
C ARG A 286 13.67 -16.85 15.79
N THR A 287 13.29 -17.71 14.85
CA THR A 287 14.21 -18.72 14.29
C THR A 287 14.77 -18.37 12.91
N LYS A 288 14.07 -17.51 12.13
CA LYS A 288 14.40 -17.17 10.74
C LYS A 288 14.54 -18.39 9.82
N THR A 289 13.71 -19.41 10.04
CA THR A 289 13.74 -20.68 9.31
C THR A 289 12.69 -20.80 8.22
N GLY A 290 11.65 -19.97 8.25
CA GLY A 290 10.58 -20.01 7.25
C GLY A 290 11.07 -19.56 5.87
N ASN A 291 10.65 -20.26 4.82
CA ASN A 291 10.94 -19.87 3.42
C ASN A 291 10.13 -18.63 2.97
N TYR A 292 9.19 -18.18 3.78
CA TYR A 292 8.34 -17.01 3.54
C TYR A 292 8.75 -15.79 4.38
N CYS A 293 9.87 -15.89 5.11
CA CYS A 293 10.38 -14.81 5.94
C CYS A 293 10.99 -13.66 5.12
N GLU A 294 10.99 -12.48 5.73
CA GLU A 294 11.59 -11.30 5.13
C GLU A 294 13.11 -11.46 4.99
N THR A 295 13.63 -11.10 3.82
CA THR A 295 15.06 -11.01 3.60
C THR A 295 15.58 -9.62 3.98
N GLU A 296 16.83 -9.54 4.44
CA GLU A 296 17.47 -8.26 4.69
C GLU A 296 17.46 -7.37 3.43
N LYS A 297 17.27 -6.06 3.63
CA LYS A 297 17.33 -5.10 2.54
C LYS A 297 18.77 -5.00 2.04
N ASP A 298 18.98 -5.32 0.77
CA ASP A 298 20.26 -5.09 0.11
C ASP A 298 20.49 -3.58 -0.07
N SER A 299 21.48 -3.05 0.66
CA SER A 299 21.85 -1.63 0.62
C SER A 299 22.33 -1.15 -0.76
N SER A 300 22.80 -2.05 -1.62
CA SER A 300 23.24 -1.72 -2.98
C SER A 300 22.09 -1.33 -3.92
N LEU A 301 20.86 -1.70 -3.56
CA LEU A 301 19.64 -1.38 -4.32
C LEU A 301 19.06 -0.01 -3.97
N LEU A 302 19.54 0.63 -2.90
CA LEU A 302 19.06 1.96 -2.50
C LEU A 302 19.58 3.02 -3.48
N ALA A 303 18.74 4.00 -3.81
CA ALA A 303 19.19 5.13 -4.60
C ALA A 303 20.30 5.86 -3.83
N ALA A 304 21.43 6.14 -4.51
CA ALA A 304 22.45 7.03 -3.96
C ALA A 304 21.79 8.41 -3.77
N GLN A 305 21.45 8.74 -2.53
CA GLN A 305 20.90 10.04 -2.22
C GLN A 305 21.97 11.09 -2.55
N TYR A 306 21.74 11.92 -3.57
CA TYR A 306 22.47 13.17 -3.74
C TYR A 306 22.07 14.12 -2.60
N PHE A 307 22.57 13.85 -1.39
CA PHE A 307 22.48 14.77 -0.27
C PHE A 307 23.79 15.53 -0.13
N SER A 308 23.86 16.67 -0.82
CA SER A 308 24.52 17.85 -0.25
C SER A 308 23.55 18.49 0.75
N VAL A 309 23.21 17.77 1.82
CA VAL A 309 22.52 18.37 2.97
C VAL A 309 23.55 18.50 4.07
N ASN A 310 23.91 19.75 4.35
CA ASN A 310 24.64 20.12 5.55
C ASN A 310 23.90 19.52 6.75
N ILE A 311 24.52 18.51 7.34
CA ILE A 311 24.07 17.89 8.59
C ILE A 311 24.11 19.00 9.64
N PHE A 312 22.94 19.45 10.11
CA PHE A 312 22.89 20.32 11.28
C PHE A 312 23.55 19.60 12.48
N PRO A 313 24.36 20.30 13.30
CA PRO A 313 25.07 19.67 14.41
C PRO A 313 24.10 19.00 15.39
N ARG A 314 24.51 17.84 15.94
CA ARG A 314 23.74 16.96 16.86
C ARG A 314 23.02 17.68 18.01
N ASN A 315 23.47 18.88 18.37
CA ASN A 315 22.92 19.67 19.48
C ASN A 315 21.52 20.24 19.19
N ILE A 316 21.11 20.37 17.93
CA ILE A 316 19.77 20.89 17.56
C ILE A 316 18.71 19.77 17.56
N GLN A 317 19.09 18.53 17.26
CA GLN A 317 18.17 17.38 17.31
C GLN A 317 17.64 17.11 18.74
N ALA A 318 18.47 17.37 19.76
CA ALA A 318 18.07 17.24 21.16
C ALA A 318 17.01 18.29 21.57
N LEU A 319 17.07 19.51 21.03
CA LEU A 319 16.08 20.55 21.34
C LEU A 319 14.71 20.25 20.75
N ILE A 320 14.64 19.63 19.56
CA ILE A 320 13.37 19.24 18.93
C ILE A 320 12.68 18.14 19.76
N PHE A 321 13.45 17.20 20.32
CA PHE A 321 12.92 16.12 21.15
C PHE A 321 12.37 16.62 22.50
N ILE A 322 13.04 17.61 23.13
CA ILE A 322 12.57 18.21 24.39
C ILE A 322 11.32 19.09 24.17
N SER A 323 11.21 19.73 22.99
CA SER A 323 10.05 20.56 22.64
C SER A 323 8.77 19.75 22.48
N MET A 324 8.84 18.54 21.91
CA MET A 324 7.67 17.67 21.75
C MET A 324 7.16 17.07 23.07
N LEU A 325 8.03 16.88 24.06
CA LEU A 325 7.63 16.35 25.38
C LEU A 325 6.92 17.38 26.26
N ARG A 326 7.11 18.69 26.03
CA ARG A 326 6.43 19.76 26.79
C ARG A 326 5.02 20.11 26.29
N LEU A 327 4.61 19.65 25.11
CA LEU A 327 3.26 19.91 24.57
C LEU A 327 2.18 18.96 25.10
N LYS A 328 2.51 18.00 25.97
CA LYS A 328 1.54 17.06 26.57
C LYS A 328 1.04 17.42 27.98
N SER A 329 1.47 18.53 28.58
CA SER A 329 0.84 19.06 29.81
C SER A 329 0.05 20.32 29.47
N GLY A 330 -1.28 20.24 29.57
CA GLY A 330 -2.20 21.23 29.02
C GLY A 330 -2.23 22.61 29.69
N TYR A 331 -2.97 23.50 29.02
CA TYR A 331 -3.42 24.85 29.38
C TYR A 331 -2.36 25.96 29.47
N SER A 332 -2.36 26.86 28.47
CA SER A 332 -2.79 28.27 28.58
C SER A 332 -2.18 29.14 27.46
N ASN A 333 -2.95 30.16 27.04
CA ASN A 333 -2.58 31.17 26.05
C ASN A 333 -1.21 31.80 26.34
N LEU A 334 -0.35 31.94 25.33
CA LEU A 334 0.63 33.03 25.30
C LEU A 334 0.99 33.40 23.85
N ILE A 335 0.61 34.62 23.47
CA ILE A 335 1.14 35.34 22.31
C ILE A 335 2.56 35.76 22.64
N PHE A 336 3.54 35.48 21.78
CA PHE A 336 4.76 36.28 21.68
C PHE A 336 5.29 36.25 20.25
N GLY A 337 5.21 37.39 19.57
CA GLY A 337 6.13 37.73 18.49
C GLY A 337 7.33 38.44 19.08
N THR A 338 8.53 38.18 18.56
CA THR A 338 9.46 39.20 18.03
C THR A 338 10.76 38.57 17.53
N LEU A 339 11.18 39.06 16.35
CA LEU A 339 12.53 39.49 15.97
C LEU A 339 13.76 38.75 16.52
N LEU A 340 14.60 38.27 15.59
CA LEU A 340 16.06 38.42 15.59
C LEU A 340 16.51 38.19 14.13
N GLN A 341 16.57 39.23 13.28
CA GLN A 341 17.72 40.11 13.02
C GLN A 341 18.99 39.38 12.54
N ASN A 342 19.40 39.76 11.33
CA ASN A 342 20.67 39.50 10.67
C ASN A 342 21.88 39.62 11.61
N SER A 343 22.88 38.76 11.42
CA SER A 343 24.29 39.14 11.54
C SER A 343 25.20 38.29 10.65
N LYS A 344 25.70 38.98 9.61
CA LYS A 344 26.94 38.80 8.82
C LYS A 344 27.18 37.52 8.03
#